data_AF-A0A849HDT5-F1
#
_entry.id   AF-A0A849HDT5-F1
#
_cell.length_a   1.000
_cell.length_b   1.000
_cell.length_c   1.000
_cell.angle_alpha   90.00
_cell.angle_beta   90.00
_cell.angle_gamma   90.00
#
_symmetry.space_group_name_H-M   'P 1'
#
loop_
_entity.id
_entity.type
_entity.pdbx_description
1 polymer ?
#
loop_
_entity_poly.entity_id
_entity_poly.type
_entity_poly.pdbx_seq_one_letter_code
_entity_poly.pdbx_strand_id
1 'polypeptide(L)'
;MDPIGPGPNPLYDPAYPGGVRAKKTDAGLPPTALDQRIGYFRDAFRRDPAFEVLHFLPLYFPRAGRDELFTALKLLVRADEGIPRAPSANTQFGLAAIGSVLASTSQRNVLGEFVAALEEEWAIFLQQRWREAASGRDQTLASLQQSWTGVYGPALAPFLEEVGMSGGMVAIVPAIGVDGRVFGGSPDDKGDNVLVVSAPVQPDQGREAVYSMLREISFPMVRKVIDGTGYTAANRGDSEALASRAAIRSGALILERYLPEELMEYQRFFLTQAGRSAPAGAGTETAFREVFPLDQALEQALRKEIITK
;
A
#
# COMPACT_ATOMS: atom_id res chain seq x y z
N MET A 1 2.33 1.16 17.24
CA MET A 1 1.31 1.18 16.21
C MET A 1 0.34 0.07 16.48
N ASP A 2 -0.93 0.45 16.57
CA ASP A 2 -2.01 -0.48 16.36
C ASP A 2 -1.88 -1.07 14.94
N PRO A 3 -2.13 -2.38 14.77
CA PRO A 3 -2.11 -3.03 13.47
C PRO A 3 -3.22 -2.54 12.53
N ILE A 4 -4.14 -1.75 13.06
CA ILE A 4 -5.26 -1.12 12.37
C ILE A 4 -4.75 0.27 12.00
N GLY A 5 -4.64 0.55 10.70
CA GLY A 5 -4.45 1.91 10.25
C GLY A 5 -5.59 2.81 10.77
N PRO A 6 -5.49 4.12 10.61
CA PRO A 6 -6.58 5.05 10.96
C PRO A 6 -7.90 4.77 10.18
N GLY A 7 -7.86 3.98 9.12
CA GLY A 7 -9.01 3.64 8.29
C GLY A 7 -9.88 2.51 8.87
N PRO A 8 -11.10 2.31 8.33
CA PRO A 8 -11.99 1.22 8.72
C PRO A 8 -11.45 -0.18 8.38
N ASN A 9 -10.37 -0.26 7.60
CA ASN A 9 -9.76 -1.48 7.10
C ASN A 9 -8.29 -1.58 7.54
N PRO A 10 -7.73 -2.80 7.69
CA PRO A 10 -6.36 -2.98 8.14
C PRO A 10 -5.34 -2.70 7.03
N LEU A 11 -4.27 -1.97 7.37
CA LEU A 11 -3.12 -1.71 6.48
C LEU A 11 -2.29 -2.97 6.22
N TYR A 12 -2.16 -3.82 7.24
CA TYR A 12 -1.44 -5.08 7.17
C TYR A 12 -2.40 -6.25 7.33
N ASP A 13 -2.16 -7.34 6.61
CA ASP A 13 -2.92 -8.58 6.83
C ASP A 13 -2.61 -9.11 8.26
N PRO A 14 -3.61 -9.16 9.16
CA PRO A 14 -3.40 -9.62 10.53
C PRO A 14 -3.01 -11.10 10.62
N ALA A 15 -3.32 -11.92 9.59
CA ALA A 15 -2.95 -13.32 9.54
C ALA A 15 -1.51 -13.55 9.07
N TYR A 16 -0.93 -12.60 8.33
CA TYR A 16 0.37 -12.75 7.70
C TYR A 16 1.51 -13.10 8.68
N PRO A 17 1.67 -12.45 9.85
CA PRO A 17 2.73 -12.81 10.79
C PRO A 17 2.61 -14.24 11.32
N GLY A 18 1.38 -14.72 11.56
CA GLY A 18 1.11 -16.08 12.01
C GLY A 18 1.49 -17.10 10.93
N GLY A 19 1.12 -16.83 9.68
CA GLY A 19 1.46 -17.67 8.53
C GLY A 19 2.98 -17.76 8.27
N VAL A 20 3.71 -16.67 8.46
CA VAL A 20 5.18 -16.67 8.36
C VAL A 20 5.81 -17.57 9.44
N ARG A 21 5.36 -17.45 10.69
CA ARG A 21 5.88 -18.28 11.79
C ARG A 21 5.60 -19.76 11.57
N ALA A 22 4.37 -20.12 11.20
CA ALA A 22 4.01 -21.50 10.90
C ALA A 22 4.92 -22.09 9.81
N LYS A 23 5.13 -21.35 8.71
CA LYS A 23 6.03 -21.79 7.62
C LYS A 23 7.47 -21.98 8.06
N LYS A 24 8.00 -21.13 8.95
CA LYS A 24 9.34 -21.31 9.51
C LYS A 24 9.41 -22.59 10.36
N THR A 25 8.39 -22.82 11.20
CA THR A 25 8.29 -24.02 12.03
C THR A 25 8.20 -25.29 11.19
N ASP A 26 7.35 -25.31 10.16
CA ASP A 26 7.19 -26.45 9.25
C ASP A 26 8.49 -26.76 8.48
N ALA A 27 9.27 -25.73 8.16
CA ALA A 27 10.58 -25.87 7.53
C ALA A 27 11.71 -26.24 8.52
N GLY A 28 11.42 -26.38 9.81
CA GLY A 28 12.40 -26.70 10.85
C GLY A 28 13.45 -25.60 11.06
N LEU A 29 13.13 -24.35 10.70
CA LEU A 29 14.08 -23.24 10.80
C LEU A 29 14.13 -22.70 12.24
N PRO A 30 15.35 -22.42 12.78
CA PRO A 30 15.48 -21.74 14.06
C PRO A 30 14.98 -20.29 13.98
N PRO A 31 14.62 -19.65 15.11
CA PRO A 31 14.28 -18.22 15.14
C PRO A 31 15.45 -17.36 14.62
N THR A 32 15.19 -16.49 13.65
CA THR A 32 16.17 -15.56 13.09
C THR A 32 16.42 -14.39 14.04
N ALA A 33 17.45 -13.57 13.77
CA ALA A 33 17.64 -12.31 14.49
C ALA A 33 16.39 -11.41 14.47
N LEU A 34 15.61 -11.42 13.38
CA LEU A 34 14.37 -10.66 13.31
C LEU A 34 13.32 -11.19 14.30
N ASP A 35 13.16 -12.51 14.40
CA ASP A 35 12.22 -13.14 15.33
C ASP A 35 12.60 -12.85 16.79
N GLN A 36 13.89 -12.99 17.10
CA GLN A 36 14.42 -12.80 18.45
C GLN A 36 14.31 -11.35 18.92
N ARG A 37 14.41 -10.38 18.00
CA ARG A 37 14.46 -8.95 18.31
C ARG A 37 13.18 -8.17 18.00
N ILE A 38 12.09 -8.87 17.66
CA ILE A 38 10.83 -8.23 17.27
C ILE A 38 10.27 -7.29 18.34
N GLY A 39 10.45 -7.61 19.63
CA GLY A 39 10.05 -6.74 20.74
C GLY A 39 10.83 -5.42 20.76
N TYR A 40 12.15 -5.50 20.60
CA TYR A 40 13.03 -4.34 20.53
C TYR A 40 12.65 -3.40 19.37
N PHE A 41 12.48 -3.94 18.15
CA PHE A 41 12.10 -3.12 16.99
C PHE A 41 10.71 -2.51 17.16
N ARG A 42 9.74 -3.29 17.65
CA ARG A 42 8.39 -2.80 17.93
C ARG A 42 8.41 -1.63 18.91
N ASP A 43 9.19 -1.72 19.98
CA ASP A 43 9.27 -0.68 20.98
C ASP A 43 10.02 0.56 20.47
N ALA A 44 11.06 0.38 19.65
CA ALA A 44 11.75 1.50 19.00
C ALA A 44 10.82 2.25 18.05
N PHE A 45 10.12 1.53 17.16
CA PHE A 45 9.22 2.13 16.16
C PHE A 45 7.97 2.77 16.78
N ARG A 46 7.57 2.32 17.97
CA ARG A 46 6.46 2.94 18.73
C ARG A 46 6.85 4.24 19.40
N ARG A 47 8.10 4.35 19.85
CA ARG A 47 8.58 5.51 20.61
C ARG A 47 8.98 6.67 19.69
N ASP A 48 9.38 6.37 18.47
CA ASP A 48 9.83 7.37 17.51
C ASP A 48 9.05 7.26 16.19
N PRO A 49 8.16 8.22 15.87
CA PRO A 49 7.35 8.20 14.66
C PRO A 49 8.19 8.34 13.38
N ALA A 50 9.46 8.73 13.46
CA ALA A 50 10.35 8.79 12.29
C ALA A 50 10.48 7.42 11.59
N PHE A 51 10.29 6.31 12.32
CA PHE A 51 10.31 4.96 11.74
C PHE A 51 9.08 4.61 10.90
N GLU A 52 8.03 5.44 10.86
CA GLU A 52 6.91 5.27 9.92
C GLU A 52 7.39 5.20 8.47
N VAL A 53 8.51 5.86 8.14
CA VAL A 53 9.14 5.84 6.81
C VAL A 53 9.54 4.42 6.36
N LEU A 54 9.71 3.47 7.29
CA LEU A 54 10.09 2.10 6.97
C LEU A 54 8.92 1.21 6.52
N HIS A 55 7.67 1.65 6.71
CA HIS A 55 6.47 0.86 6.37
C HIS A 55 6.42 0.44 4.89
N PHE A 56 6.95 1.31 4.02
CA PHE A 56 6.94 1.15 2.57
C PHE A 56 8.33 1.42 1.99
N LEU A 57 9.36 0.98 2.72
CA LEU A 57 10.76 1.22 2.36
C LEU A 57 11.09 0.94 0.88
N PRO A 58 10.64 -0.16 0.25
CA PRO A 58 10.93 -0.42 -1.17
C PRO A 58 10.39 0.64 -2.13
N LEU A 59 9.34 1.40 -1.77
CA LEU A 59 8.75 2.42 -2.65
C LEU A 59 9.63 3.64 -2.83
N TYR A 60 10.55 3.89 -1.90
CA TYR A 60 11.57 4.92 -2.04
C TYR A 60 12.72 4.49 -2.99
N PHE A 61 12.72 3.23 -3.40
CA PHE A 61 13.74 2.61 -4.25
C PHE A 61 13.10 1.88 -5.44
N PRO A 62 12.20 2.52 -6.21
CA PRO A 62 11.33 1.83 -7.17
C PRO A 62 12.09 1.15 -8.31
N ARG A 63 13.28 1.65 -8.62
CA ARG A 63 14.17 1.13 -9.68
C ARG A 63 15.37 0.37 -9.13
N ALA A 64 15.54 0.30 -7.81
CA ALA A 64 16.71 -0.34 -7.21
C ALA A 64 16.43 -1.80 -6.91
N GLY A 65 17.39 -2.66 -7.22
CA GLY A 65 17.37 -4.04 -6.74
C GLY A 65 17.54 -4.11 -5.22
N ARG A 66 17.17 -5.25 -4.63
CA ARG A 66 17.33 -5.52 -3.19
C ARG A 66 18.75 -5.18 -2.69
N ASP A 67 19.77 -5.60 -3.43
CA ASP A 67 21.18 -5.45 -3.01
C ASP A 67 21.63 -3.97 -3.06
N GLU A 68 21.12 -3.21 -4.03
CA GLU A 68 21.36 -1.77 -4.13
C GLU A 68 20.70 -1.02 -2.97
N LEU A 69 19.45 -1.38 -2.65
CA LEU A 69 18.71 -0.84 -1.51
C LEU A 69 19.48 -1.09 -0.21
N PHE A 70 19.87 -2.34 0.07
CA PHE A 70 20.60 -2.64 1.32
C PHE A 70 21.97 -1.96 1.38
N THR A 71 22.67 -1.87 0.24
CA THR A 71 23.93 -1.10 0.14
C THR A 71 23.70 0.37 0.51
N ALA A 72 22.66 1.01 -0.05
CA ALA A 72 22.34 2.40 0.25
C ALA A 72 22.02 2.62 1.74
N LEU A 73 21.21 1.75 2.34
CA LEU A 73 20.89 1.85 3.77
C LEU A 73 22.10 1.65 4.66
N LYS A 74 22.99 0.70 4.33
CA LYS A 74 24.25 0.50 5.07
C LYS A 74 25.17 1.72 4.99
N LEU A 75 25.19 2.43 3.85
CA LEU A 75 25.92 3.70 3.74
C LEU A 75 25.33 4.75 4.68
N LEU A 76 24.01 4.88 4.73
CA LEU A 76 23.34 5.81 5.65
C LEU A 76 23.67 5.51 7.11
N VAL A 77 23.63 4.23 7.50
CA VAL A 77 23.93 3.77 8.87
C VAL A 77 25.38 4.11 9.28
N ARG A 78 26.32 4.04 8.34
CA ARG A 78 27.75 4.32 8.58
C ARG A 78 28.11 5.80 8.55
N ALA A 79 27.23 6.66 8.04
CA ALA A 79 27.50 8.08 8.00
C ALA A 79 27.32 8.67 9.40
N ASP A 80 28.34 9.36 9.92
CA ASP A 80 28.30 9.99 11.24
C ASP A 80 27.27 11.13 11.28
N GLU A 81 27.24 11.96 10.23
CA GLU A 81 26.28 13.05 10.04
C GLU A 81 25.88 13.18 8.57
N GLY A 82 24.72 13.80 8.33
CA GLY A 82 24.25 14.12 6.98
C GLY A 82 23.89 12.90 6.13
N ILE A 83 23.48 13.15 4.89
CA ILE A 83 23.07 12.11 3.94
C ILE A 83 24.29 11.79 3.06
N PRO A 84 24.80 10.55 3.07
CA PRO A 84 25.95 10.20 2.25
C PRO A 84 25.61 10.23 0.76
N ARG A 85 26.63 10.31 -0.09
CA ARG A 85 26.43 10.20 -1.53
C ARG A 85 25.87 8.83 -1.87
N ALA A 86 24.80 8.80 -2.66
CA ALA A 86 24.17 7.58 -3.09
C ALA A 86 25.09 6.72 -3.98
N PRO A 87 25.03 5.38 -3.85
CA PRO A 87 25.85 4.47 -4.65
C PRO A 87 25.43 4.44 -6.12
N SER A 88 24.17 4.79 -6.43
CA SER A 88 23.64 4.85 -7.79
C SER A 88 22.53 5.90 -7.91
N ALA A 89 22.17 6.29 -9.15
CA ALA A 89 21.03 7.17 -9.40
C ALA A 89 19.72 6.55 -8.88
N ASN A 90 19.57 5.22 -8.98
CA ASN A 90 18.38 4.48 -8.54
C ASN A 90 18.15 4.52 -7.02
N THR A 91 19.20 4.82 -6.24
CA THR A 91 19.15 4.84 -4.78
C THR A 91 19.18 6.26 -4.21
N GLN A 92 19.37 7.29 -5.05
CA GLN A 92 19.53 8.67 -4.63
C GLN A 92 18.31 9.22 -3.91
N PHE A 93 17.13 9.06 -4.52
CA PHE A 93 15.87 9.51 -3.93
C PHE A 93 15.62 8.85 -2.57
N GLY A 94 15.66 7.52 -2.53
CA GLY A 94 15.38 6.80 -1.29
C GLY A 94 16.38 7.05 -0.19
N LEU A 95 17.67 7.13 -0.51
CA LEU A 95 18.69 7.47 0.48
C LEU A 95 18.45 8.87 1.08
N ALA A 96 18.07 9.84 0.26
CA ALA A 96 17.75 11.18 0.72
C ALA A 96 16.46 11.22 1.56
N ALA A 97 15.40 10.55 1.10
CA ALA A 97 14.12 10.47 1.79
C ALA A 97 14.28 9.83 3.18
N ILE A 98 14.92 8.65 3.26
CA ILE A 98 15.15 7.98 4.54
C ILE A 98 16.13 8.77 5.42
N GLY A 99 17.22 9.28 4.86
CA GLY A 99 18.26 9.98 5.62
C GLY A 99 17.84 11.33 6.19
N SER A 100 16.87 12.00 5.57
CA SER A 100 16.26 13.23 6.09
C SER A 100 15.33 13.00 7.29
N VAL A 101 14.72 11.81 7.36
CA VAL A 101 13.82 11.43 8.46
C VAL A 101 14.59 10.77 9.60
N LEU A 102 15.49 9.83 9.28
CA LEU A 102 16.32 9.10 10.24
C LEU A 102 17.70 9.78 10.40
N ALA A 103 17.67 11.02 10.88
CA ALA A 103 18.83 11.90 10.91
C ALA A 103 19.80 11.59 12.07
N SER A 104 19.31 11.16 13.23
CA SER A 104 20.12 11.00 14.44
C SER A 104 20.93 9.70 14.46
N THR A 105 22.05 9.69 15.18
CA THR A 105 22.87 8.49 15.41
C THR A 105 22.06 7.35 16.05
N SER A 106 21.19 7.68 17.01
CA SER A 106 20.32 6.67 17.65
C SER A 106 19.39 6.00 16.63
N GLN A 107 18.75 6.78 15.75
CA GLN A 107 17.89 6.25 14.69
C GLN A 107 18.69 5.41 13.68
N ARG A 108 19.90 5.86 13.31
CA ARG A 108 20.79 5.12 12.40
C ARG A 108 21.26 3.80 12.98
N ASN A 109 21.53 3.72 14.29
CA ASN A 109 21.87 2.47 14.96
C ASN A 109 20.70 1.47 14.91
N VAL A 110 19.49 1.91 15.26
CA VAL A 110 18.28 1.06 15.16
C VAL A 110 18.07 0.58 13.71
N LEU A 111 18.22 1.48 12.72
CA LEU A 111 18.12 1.15 11.31
C LEU A 111 19.15 0.09 10.90
N GLY A 112 20.40 0.23 11.34
CA GLY A 112 21.48 -0.72 11.04
C GLY A 112 21.19 -2.11 11.58
N GLU A 113 20.71 -2.18 12.81
CA GLU A 113 20.32 -3.44 13.45
C GLU A 113 19.11 -4.09 12.76
N PHE A 114 18.14 -3.28 12.33
CA PHE A 114 16.98 -3.75 11.59
C PHE A 114 17.36 -4.27 10.20
N VAL A 115 18.20 -3.53 9.47
CA VAL A 115 18.74 -3.94 8.16
C VAL A 115 19.50 -5.26 8.26
N ALA A 116 20.38 -5.42 9.25
CA ALA A 116 21.11 -6.66 9.46
C ALA A 116 20.17 -7.84 9.73
N ALA A 117 19.14 -7.64 10.56
CA ALA A 117 18.14 -8.66 10.84
C ALA A 117 17.32 -9.05 9.59
N LEU A 118 16.99 -8.09 8.71
CA LEU A 118 16.29 -8.35 7.45
C LEU A 118 17.15 -9.11 6.43
N GLU A 119 18.45 -8.83 6.36
CA GLU A 119 19.35 -9.56 5.47
C GLU A 119 19.52 -11.03 5.89
N GLU A 120 19.65 -11.27 7.20
CA GLU A 120 19.68 -12.62 7.75
C GLU A 120 18.36 -13.35 7.49
N GLU A 121 17.22 -12.70 7.78
CA GLU A 121 15.88 -13.23 7.50
C GLU A 121 15.71 -13.61 6.03
N TRP A 122 16.24 -12.80 5.12
CA TRP A 122 16.24 -13.12 3.70
C TRP A 122 17.05 -14.38 3.40
N ALA A 123 18.29 -14.43 3.89
CA ALA A 123 19.22 -15.52 3.61
C ALA A 123 18.72 -16.86 4.16
N ILE A 124 18.11 -16.86 5.34
CA ILE A 124 17.63 -18.07 6.02
C ILE A 124 16.26 -18.51 5.51
N PHE A 125 15.34 -17.57 5.26
CA PHE A 125 13.93 -17.90 5.03
C PHE A 125 13.36 -17.29 3.74
N LEU A 126 13.38 -15.96 3.58
CA LEU A 126 12.57 -15.32 2.53
C LEU A 126 13.04 -15.68 1.11
N GLN A 127 14.34 -15.88 0.88
CA GLN A 127 14.85 -16.22 -0.45
C GLN A 127 14.26 -17.54 -0.96
N GLN A 128 14.28 -18.57 -0.13
CA GLN A 128 13.76 -19.88 -0.50
C GLN A 128 12.25 -19.82 -0.69
N ARG A 129 11.54 -19.14 0.23
CA ARG A 129 10.10 -18.91 0.12
C ARG A 129 9.69 -18.15 -1.14
N TRP A 130 10.49 -17.16 -1.55
CA TRP A 130 10.26 -16.40 -2.78
C TRP A 130 10.35 -17.28 -4.04
N ARG A 131 11.24 -18.28 -4.02
CA ARG A 131 11.36 -19.28 -5.11
C ARG A 131 10.20 -20.27 -5.08
N GLU A 132 9.85 -20.80 -3.91
CA GLU A 132 8.75 -21.76 -3.76
C GLU A 132 7.39 -21.17 -4.14
N ALA A 133 7.18 -19.88 -3.87
CA ALA A 133 5.95 -19.19 -4.21
C ALA A 133 5.89 -18.72 -5.69
N ALA A 134 6.88 -19.05 -6.52
CA ALA A 134 7.00 -18.50 -7.88
C ALA A 134 5.76 -18.81 -8.74
N SER A 135 5.33 -20.06 -8.81
CA SER A 135 4.17 -20.44 -9.65
C SER A 135 2.88 -19.75 -9.23
N GLY A 136 2.60 -19.67 -7.91
CA GLY A 136 1.42 -18.96 -7.42
C GLY A 136 1.47 -17.47 -7.70
N ARG A 137 2.65 -16.84 -7.53
CA ARG A 137 2.86 -15.43 -7.87
C ARG A 137 2.67 -15.18 -9.36
N ASP A 138 3.19 -16.05 -10.22
CA ASP A 138 3.06 -15.91 -11.68
C ASP A 138 1.59 -16.04 -12.11
N GLN A 139 0.82 -16.94 -11.48
CA GLN A 139 -0.62 -17.04 -11.69
C GLN A 139 -1.37 -15.77 -11.25
N THR A 140 -1.05 -15.22 -10.07
CA THR A 140 -1.60 -13.95 -9.58
C THR A 140 -1.32 -12.82 -10.55
N LEU A 141 -0.08 -12.67 -11.01
CA LEU A 141 0.30 -11.64 -11.95
C LEU A 141 -0.40 -11.81 -13.31
N ALA A 142 -0.52 -13.04 -13.80
CA ALA A 142 -1.25 -13.32 -15.04
C ALA A 142 -2.75 -12.99 -14.94
N SER A 143 -3.42 -13.37 -13.85
CA SER A 143 -4.84 -13.07 -13.64
C SER A 143 -5.09 -11.56 -13.49
N LEU A 144 -4.24 -10.86 -12.74
CA LEU A 144 -4.28 -9.40 -12.64
C LEU A 144 -4.05 -8.75 -14.00
N GLN A 145 -3.00 -9.15 -14.72
CA GLN A 145 -2.68 -8.61 -16.04
C GLN A 145 -3.84 -8.81 -17.01
N GLN A 146 -4.46 -10.00 -17.02
CA GLN A 146 -5.61 -10.30 -17.86
C GLN A 146 -6.83 -9.44 -17.50
N SER A 147 -7.12 -9.28 -16.21
CA SER A 147 -8.21 -8.42 -15.74
C SER A 147 -7.97 -6.97 -16.17
N TRP A 148 -6.73 -6.50 -15.99
CA TRP A 148 -6.34 -5.14 -16.35
C TRP A 148 -6.40 -4.89 -17.86
N THR A 149 -5.76 -5.71 -18.69
CA THR A 149 -5.72 -5.46 -20.14
C THR A 149 -7.05 -5.74 -20.83
N GLY A 150 -7.84 -6.68 -20.33
CA GLY A 150 -9.10 -7.09 -20.95
C GLY A 150 -10.30 -6.22 -20.56
N VAL A 151 -10.33 -5.70 -19.33
CA VAL A 151 -11.53 -5.07 -18.76
C VAL A 151 -11.22 -3.66 -18.23
N TYR A 152 -10.40 -3.55 -17.19
CA TYR A 152 -10.29 -2.30 -16.43
C TYR A 152 -9.43 -1.23 -17.11
N GLY A 153 -8.25 -1.59 -17.61
CA GLY A 153 -7.29 -0.66 -18.19
C GLY A 153 -7.88 0.17 -19.33
N PRO A 154 -8.51 -0.45 -20.35
CA PRO A 154 -9.16 0.31 -21.43
C PRO A 154 -10.30 1.21 -20.95
N ALA A 155 -11.15 0.72 -20.05
CA ALA A 155 -12.31 1.48 -19.54
C ALA A 155 -11.90 2.67 -18.67
N LEU A 156 -10.84 2.51 -17.87
CA LEU A 156 -10.36 3.51 -16.91
C LEU A 156 -9.30 4.45 -17.49
N ALA A 157 -8.80 4.21 -18.70
CA ALA A 157 -7.74 5.01 -19.32
C ALA A 157 -8.01 6.53 -19.30
N PRO A 158 -9.22 7.04 -19.60
CA PRO A 158 -9.50 8.47 -19.53
C PRO A 158 -9.30 9.04 -18.12
N PHE A 159 -9.84 8.37 -17.11
CA PHE A 159 -9.70 8.77 -15.71
C PHE A 159 -8.23 8.75 -15.27
N LEU A 160 -7.49 7.69 -15.60
CA LEU A 160 -6.09 7.53 -15.23
C LEU A 160 -5.20 8.62 -15.83
N GLU A 161 -5.45 9.02 -17.08
CA GLU A 161 -4.71 10.11 -17.72
C GLU A 161 -4.97 11.45 -17.00
N GLU A 162 -6.22 11.71 -16.65
CA GLU A 162 -6.66 12.93 -15.99
C GLU A 162 -6.06 13.10 -14.58
N VAL A 163 -6.00 12.01 -13.80
CA VAL A 163 -5.41 12.03 -12.46
C VAL A 163 -3.90 11.82 -12.45
N GLY A 164 -3.26 11.77 -13.62
CA GLY A 164 -1.81 11.60 -13.76
C GLY A 164 -1.28 10.21 -13.38
N MET A 165 -2.15 9.19 -13.37
CA MET A 165 -1.87 7.80 -13.01
C MET A 165 -1.88 6.86 -14.23
N SER A 166 -1.64 7.37 -15.43
CA SER A 166 -1.62 6.58 -16.67
C SER A 166 -0.35 5.74 -16.87
N GLY A 167 0.65 5.91 -16.02
CA GLY A 167 1.87 5.10 -15.98
C GLY A 167 2.27 4.78 -14.55
N GLY A 168 3.18 3.82 -14.39
CA GLY A 168 3.72 3.41 -13.10
C GLY A 168 3.86 1.90 -12.93
N MET A 169 4.10 1.49 -11.69
CA MET A 169 4.22 0.09 -11.28
C MET A 169 3.21 -0.24 -10.18
N VAL A 170 2.63 -1.44 -10.23
CA VAL A 170 1.82 -2.00 -9.14
C VAL A 170 2.59 -3.15 -8.49
N ALA A 171 2.87 -3.02 -7.21
CA ALA A 171 3.45 -4.05 -6.38
C ALA A 171 2.34 -4.79 -5.61
N ILE A 172 2.28 -6.10 -5.80
CA ILE A 172 1.34 -7.00 -5.11
C ILE A 172 2.05 -7.60 -3.90
N VAL A 173 1.58 -7.27 -2.70
CA VAL A 173 2.28 -7.58 -1.46
C VAL A 173 1.39 -8.41 -0.52
N PRO A 174 1.76 -9.67 -0.22
CA PRO A 174 0.96 -10.54 0.65
C PRO A 174 0.82 -10.07 2.10
N ALA A 175 1.73 -9.20 2.57
CA ALA A 175 1.70 -8.66 3.92
C ALA A 175 0.73 -7.48 4.08
N ILE A 176 0.28 -6.89 2.97
CA ILE A 176 -0.57 -5.70 2.95
C ILE A 176 -2.02 -6.16 2.95
N GLY A 177 -2.84 -5.52 3.80
CA GLY A 177 -4.29 -5.71 3.81
C GLY A 177 -4.95 -4.99 2.64
N VAL A 178 -6.28 -4.91 2.61
CA VAL A 178 -6.99 -4.21 1.53
C VAL A 178 -6.58 -2.73 1.40
N ASP A 179 -6.09 -2.13 2.48
CA ASP A 179 -5.55 -0.78 2.47
C ASP A 179 -4.13 -0.78 1.92
N GLY A 180 -4.01 -0.34 0.66
CA GLY A 180 -2.74 -0.20 -0.03
C GLY A 180 -2.03 1.12 0.25
N ARG A 181 -1.11 1.47 -0.64
CA ARG A 181 -0.52 2.81 -0.74
C ARG A 181 -0.31 3.22 -2.17
N VAL A 182 -0.54 4.50 -2.44
CA VAL A 182 -0.08 5.15 -3.66
C VAL A 182 1.06 6.11 -3.34
N PHE A 183 2.11 6.04 -4.15
CA PHE A 183 3.19 7.01 -4.21
C PHE A 183 3.14 7.66 -5.60
N GLY A 184 2.77 8.94 -5.63
CA GLY A 184 2.84 9.74 -6.86
C GLY A 184 4.30 10.05 -7.16
N GLY A 185 4.73 9.70 -8.37
CA GLY A 185 6.06 9.99 -8.88
C GLY A 185 6.27 11.47 -9.18
N SER A 186 7.36 11.79 -9.88
CA SER A 186 7.56 13.14 -10.42
C SER A 186 6.45 13.47 -11.42
N PRO A 187 5.89 14.70 -11.41
CA PRO A 187 4.94 15.14 -12.43
C PRO A 187 5.48 14.99 -13.86
N ASP A 188 6.80 15.05 -14.03
CA ASP A 188 7.49 14.95 -15.33
C ASP A 188 7.77 13.50 -15.76
N ASP A 189 7.64 12.53 -14.85
CA ASP A 189 7.82 11.09 -15.13
C ASP A 189 6.71 10.28 -14.45
N LYS A 190 5.57 10.13 -15.15
CA LYS A 190 4.46 9.29 -14.69
C LYS A 190 4.88 7.83 -14.45
N GLY A 191 5.99 7.37 -15.03
CA GLY A 191 6.55 6.04 -14.77
C GLY A 191 7.03 5.84 -13.34
N ASP A 192 7.23 6.92 -12.58
CA ASP A 192 7.63 6.87 -11.18
C ASP A 192 6.46 6.65 -10.20
N ASN A 193 5.22 6.61 -10.69
CA ASN A 193 4.09 6.25 -9.85
C ASN A 193 4.24 4.80 -9.36
N VAL A 194 4.03 4.58 -8.07
CA VAL A 194 4.03 3.25 -7.49
C VAL A 194 2.79 3.03 -6.66
N LEU A 195 2.10 1.93 -6.94
CA LEU A 195 1.00 1.45 -6.12
C LEU A 195 1.41 0.17 -5.40
N VAL A 196 1.04 0.06 -4.14
CA VAL A 196 1.16 -1.16 -3.36
C VAL A 196 -0.23 -1.59 -2.96
N VAL A 197 -0.61 -2.82 -3.28
CA VAL A 197 -1.90 -3.39 -2.90
C VAL A 197 -1.73 -4.80 -2.36
N SER A 198 -2.74 -5.26 -1.64
CA SER A 198 -2.83 -6.64 -1.16
C SER A 198 -2.68 -7.65 -2.29
N ALA A 199 -2.05 -8.78 -1.99
CA ALA A 199 -2.25 -9.97 -2.79
C ALA A 199 -3.70 -10.44 -2.68
N PRO A 200 -4.33 -10.89 -3.79
CA PRO A 200 -5.64 -11.51 -3.73
C PRO A 200 -5.57 -12.78 -2.89
N VAL A 201 -6.69 -13.14 -2.26
CA VAL A 201 -6.76 -14.34 -1.41
C VAL A 201 -6.49 -15.60 -2.23
N GLN A 202 -7.05 -15.65 -3.45
CA GLN A 202 -6.82 -16.73 -4.41
C GLN A 202 -6.01 -16.22 -5.62
N PRO A 203 -5.05 -17.00 -6.14
CA PRO A 203 -4.21 -16.55 -7.26
C PRO A 203 -4.97 -16.20 -8.55
N ASP A 204 -6.15 -16.75 -8.77
CA ASP A 204 -6.98 -16.48 -9.94
C ASP A 204 -7.93 -15.28 -9.78
N GLN A 205 -7.97 -14.65 -8.58
CA GLN A 205 -8.83 -13.50 -8.27
C GLN A 205 -8.12 -12.16 -8.47
N GLY A 206 -7.44 -11.96 -9.60
CA GLY A 206 -6.71 -10.73 -9.92
C GLY A 206 -7.54 -9.44 -9.87
N ARG A 207 -8.87 -9.56 -10.00
CA ARG A 207 -9.83 -8.44 -9.90
C ARG A 207 -9.82 -7.76 -8.52
N GLU A 208 -9.62 -8.52 -7.45
CA GLU A 208 -9.59 -7.98 -6.08
C GLU A 208 -8.45 -6.95 -5.92
N ALA A 209 -7.29 -7.24 -6.51
CA ALA A 209 -6.18 -6.30 -6.52
C ALA A 209 -6.52 -5.02 -7.29
N VAL A 210 -7.31 -5.10 -8.38
CA VAL A 210 -7.78 -3.92 -9.12
C VAL A 210 -8.73 -3.07 -8.27
N TYR A 211 -9.61 -3.67 -7.47
CA TYR A 211 -10.49 -2.92 -6.57
C TYR A 211 -9.68 -2.15 -5.51
N SER A 212 -8.65 -2.77 -4.94
CA SER A 212 -7.70 -2.07 -4.06
C SER A 212 -6.96 -0.95 -4.81
N MET A 213 -6.52 -1.19 -6.05
CA MET A 213 -5.87 -0.15 -6.87
C MET A 213 -6.78 1.06 -7.09
N LEU A 214 -8.07 0.85 -7.41
CA LEU A 214 -9.06 1.91 -7.62
C LEU A 214 -9.25 2.80 -6.37
N ARG A 215 -9.24 2.19 -5.19
CA ARG A 215 -9.22 2.93 -3.93
C ARG A 215 -7.95 3.77 -3.82
N GLU A 216 -6.78 3.16 -4.06
CA GLU A 216 -5.49 3.86 -3.88
C GLU A 216 -5.31 5.05 -4.83
N ILE A 217 -5.60 4.89 -6.13
CA ILE A 217 -5.50 5.98 -7.11
C ILE A 217 -6.45 7.15 -6.80
N SER A 218 -7.50 6.92 -6.00
CA SER A 218 -8.46 7.96 -5.64
C SER A 218 -7.91 8.92 -4.57
N PHE A 219 -6.90 8.54 -3.79
CA PHE A 219 -6.43 9.36 -2.66
C PHE A 219 -5.94 10.76 -3.01
N PRO A 220 -5.13 10.98 -4.07
CA PRO A 220 -4.69 12.33 -4.43
C PRO A 220 -5.85 13.29 -4.71
N MET A 221 -6.84 12.81 -5.47
CA MET A 221 -8.07 13.54 -5.76
C MET A 221 -8.91 13.76 -4.51
N VAL A 222 -9.14 12.71 -3.72
CA VAL A 222 -9.94 12.77 -2.49
C VAL A 222 -9.39 13.79 -1.51
N ARG A 223 -8.06 13.82 -1.30
CA ARG A 223 -7.42 14.79 -0.40
C ARG A 223 -7.64 16.22 -0.87
N LYS A 224 -7.41 16.48 -2.16
CA LYS A 224 -7.68 17.78 -2.78
C LYS A 224 -9.14 18.22 -2.58
N VAL A 225 -10.10 17.30 -2.76
CA VAL A 225 -11.52 17.61 -2.57
C VAL A 225 -11.83 17.91 -1.11
N ILE A 226 -11.36 17.08 -0.17
CA ILE A 226 -11.54 17.28 1.28
C ILE A 226 -10.99 18.65 1.70
N ASP A 227 -9.75 18.98 1.29
CA ASP A 227 -9.13 20.27 1.59
C ASP A 227 -9.96 21.44 1.04
N GLY A 228 -10.52 21.27 -0.17
CA GLY A 228 -11.40 22.25 -0.81
C GLY A 228 -12.75 22.46 -0.12
N THR A 229 -13.20 21.53 0.72
CA THR A 229 -14.45 21.67 1.51
C THR A 229 -14.27 22.51 2.78
N GLY A 230 -13.03 22.79 3.20
CA GLY A 230 -12.74 23.42 4.50
C GLY A 230 -12.94 22.49 5.69
N TYR A 231 -13.04 21.18 5.47
CA TYR A 231 -13.15 20.19 6.54
C TYR A 231 -11.95 20.29 7.49
N THR A 232 -12.23 20.33 8.79
CA THR A 232 -11.20 20.34 9.84
C THR A 232 -11.43 19.14 10.75
N ALA A 233 -10.48 18.21 10.75
CA ALA A 233 -10.51 17.04 11.63
C ALA A 233 -10.08 17.41 13.06
N ALA A 234 -10.64 16.73 14.07
CA ALA A 234 -10.22 16.91 15.45
C ALA A 234 -8.83 16.32 15.72
N ASN A 235 -8.47 15.26 14.99
CA ASN A 235 -7.15 14.63 15.03
C ASN A 235 -6.79 13.98 13.68
N ARG A 236 -5.54 13.53 13.56
CA ARG A 236 -5.02 12.87 12.35
C ARG A 236 -5.82 11.61 11.96
N GLY A 237 -6.22 10.81 12.94
CA GLY A 237 -6.98 9.58 12.72
C GLY A 237 -8.35 9.84 12.09
N ASP A 238 -9.07 10.87 12.54
CA ASP A 238 -10.37 11.24 11.97
C ASP A 238 -10.24 11.68 10.49
N SER A 239 -9.20 12.45 10.18
CA SER A 239 -8.89 12.89 8.82
C SER A 239 -8.59 11.69 7.90
N GLU A 240 -7.72 10.79 8.36
CA GLU A 240 -7.34 9.60 7.60
C GLU A 240 -8.53 8.61 7.45
N ALA A 241 -9.39 8.49 8.46
CA ALA A 241 -10.62 7.70 8.39
C ALA A 241 -11.61 8.26 7.36
N LEU A 242 -11.80 9.58 7.32
CA LEU A 242 -12.63 10.24 6.31
C LEU A 242 -12.07 10.03 4.91
N ALA A 243 -10.77 10.30 4.71
CA ALA A 243 -10.10 10.11 3.43
C ALA A 243 -10.20 8.66 2.94
N SER A 244 -10.06 7.68 3.85
CA SER A 244 -10.22 6.27 3.51
C SER A 244 -11.64 5.93 3.03
N ARG A 245 -12.68 6.37 3.75
CA ARG A 245 -14.08 6.16 3.32
C ARG A 245 -14.36 6.86 1.99
N ALA A 246 -13.86 8.08 1.83
CA ALA A 246 -14.00 8.84 0.61
C ALA A 246 -13.32 8.15 -0.57
N ALA A 247 -12.13 7.58 -0.40
CA ALA A 247 -11.44 6.81 -1.45
C ALA A 247 -12.21 5.55 -1.87
N ILE A 248 -12.80 4.81 -0.92
CA ILE A 248 -13.65 3.66 -1.22
C ILE A 248 -14.90 4.09 -2.00
N ARG A 249 -15.55 5.18 -1.57
CA ARG A 249 -16.72 5.72 -2.28
C ARG A 249 -16.35 6.27 -3.66
N SER A 250 -15.19 6.91 -3.81
CA SER A 250 -14.68 7.38 -5.10
C SER A 250 -14.44 6.23 -6.08
N GLY A 251 -13.87 5.11 -5.64
CA GLY A 251 -13.73 3.93 -6.50
C GLY A 251 -15.07 3.43 -7.04
N ALA A 252 -16.12 3.43 -6.21
CA ALA A 252 -17.47 3.11 -6.65
C ALA A 252 -18.02 4.16 -7.65
N LEU A 253 -17.80 5.45 -7.43
CA LEU A 253 -18.20 6.51 -8.37
C LEU A 253 -17.49 6.41 -9.73
N ILE A 254 -16.20 6.04 -9.73
CA ILE A 254 -15.42 5.80 -10.94
C ILE A 254 -16.02 4.61 -11.71
N LEU A 255 -16.29 3.49 -11.03
CA LEU A 255 -16.90 2.33 -11.68
C LEU A 255 -18.32 2.64 -12.17
N GLU A 256 -19.14 3.34 -11.41
CA GLU A 256 -20.47 3.79 -11.85
C GLU A 256 -20.39 4.56 -13.19
N ARG A 257 -19.33 5.34 -13.40
CA ARG A 257 -19.15 6.16 -14.61
C ARG A 257 -18.55 5.41 -15.80
N TYR A 258 -17.51 4.60 -15.55
CA TYR A 258 -16.65 4.04 -16.61
C TYR A 258 -16.86 2.54 -16.83
N LEU A 259 -17.34 1.80 -15.82
CA LEU A 259 -17.45 0.34 -15.85
C LEU A 259 -18.55 -0.15 -14.88
N PRO A 260 -19.83 0.23 -15.10
CA PRO A 260 -20.91 0.03 -14.14
C PRO A 260 -21.21 -1.45 -13.83
N GLU A 261 -20.87 -2.37 -14.74
CA GLU A 261 -21.00 -3.82 -14.56
C GLU A 261 -20.15 -4.36 -13.39
N GLU A 262 -19.05 -3.68 -13.04
CA GLU A 262 -18.14 -4.07 -11.95
C GLU A 262 -18.52 -3.42 -10.62
N LEU A 263 -19.46 -2.48 -10.61
CA LEU A 263 -19.81 -1.69 -9.41
C LEU A 263 -20.29 -2.56 -8.26
N MET A 264 -21.17 -3.53 -8.53
CA MET A 264 -21.74 -4.37 -7.47
C MET A 264 -20.67 -5.24 -6.81
N GLU A 265 -19.78 -5.84 -7.59
CA GLU A 265 -18.71 -6.69 -7.06
C GLU A 265 -17.67 -5.88 -6.27
N TYR A 266 -17.34 -4.67 -6.72
CA TYR A 266 -16.52 -3.73 -5.95
C TYR A 266 -17.13 -3.43 -4.57
N GLN A 267 -18.44 -3.15 -4.51
CA GLN A 267 -19.13 -2.86 -3.26
C GLN A 267 -19.15 -4.09 -2.34
N ARG A 268 -19.44 -5.28 -2.89
CA ARG A 268 -19.42 -6.55 -2.15
C ARG A 268 -18.03 -6.86 -1.58
N PHE A 269 -16.99 -6.60 -2.35
CA PHE A 269 -15.60 -6.77 -1.92
C PHE A 269 -15.31 -5.92 -0.68
N PHE A 270 -15.53 -4.60 -0.73
CA PHE A 270 -15.24 -3.72 0.41
C PHE A 270 -16.14 -3.98 1.62
N LEU A 271 -17.41 -4.37 1.42
CA LEU A 271 -18.26 -4.82 2.53
C LEU A 271 -17.68 -6.06 3.22
N THR A 272 -17.21 -7.04 2.44
CA THR A 272 -16.59 -8.27 2.95
C THR A 272 -15.32 -7.94 3.73
N GLN A 273 -14.47 -7.06 3.22
CA GLN A 273 -13.24 -6.63 3.89
C GLN A 273 -13.53 -5.89 5.21
N ALA A 274 -14.65 -5.18 5.30
CA ALA A 274 -15.13 -4.55 6.52
C ALA A 274 -15.85 -5.53 7.49
N GLY A 275 -15.88 -6.84 7.18
CA GLY A 275 -16.55 -7.86 7.98
C GLY A 275 -18.08 -7.72 7.96
N ARG A 276 -18.65 -7.17 6.88
CA ARG A 276 -20.09 -6.95 6.70
C ARG A 276 -20.64 -7.87 5.62
N SER A 277 -21.89 -8.29 5.80
CA SER A 277 -22.63 -9.01 4.77
C SER A 277 -22.90 -8.09 3.57
N ALA A 278 -22.86 -8.64 2.36
CA ALA A 278 -23.28 -7.95 1.15
C ALA A 278 -24.62 -8.54 0.66
N PRO A 279 -25.76 -7.87 0.93
CA PRO A 279 -27.08 -8.31 0.47
C PRO A 279 -27.14 -8.41 -1.06
N ALA A 280 -28.15 -9.07 -1.61
CA ALA A 280 -28.31 -9.15 -3.06
C ALA A 280 -28.94 -7.86 -3.64
N GLY A 281 -28.60 -7.53 -4.90
CA GLY A 281 -29.23 -6.46 -5.66
C GLY A 281 -29.04 -5.08 -5.02
N ALA A 282 -30.11 -4.28 -4.99
CA ALA A 282 -30.11 -2.92 -4.45
C ALA A 282 -29.69 -2.84 -2.97
N GLY A 283 -29.84 -3.93 -2.20
CA GLY A 283 -29.40 -3.99 -0.82
C GLY A 283 -27.87 -3.88 -0.65
N THR A 284 -27.09 -4.25 -1.67
CA THR A 284 -25.62 -4.07 -1.67
C THR A 284 -25.27 -2.59 -1.54
N GLU A 285 -25.88 -1.75 -2.37
CA GLU A 285 -25.56 -0.33 -2.42
C GLU A 285 -25.96 0.38 -1.13
N THR A 286 -27.14 0.09 -0.59
CA THR A 286 -27.59 0.64 0.70
C THR A 286 -26.61 0.27 1.81
N ALA A 287 -26.26 -1.00 1.95
CA ALA A 287 -25.30 -1.45 2.96
C ALA A 287 -23.92 -0.79 2.76
N PHE A 288 -23.46 -0.66 1.51
CA PHE A 288 -22.19 -0.03 1.19
C PHE A 288 -22.15 1.44 1.60
N ARG A 289 -23.22 2.21 1.33
CA ARG A 289 -23.34 3.62 1.73
C ARG A 289 -23.42 3.79 3.25
N GLU A 290 -24.07 2.86 3.95
CA GLU A 290 -24.15 2.86 5.42
C GLU A 290 -22.81 2.55 6.09
N VAL A 291 -22.05 1.59 5.54
CA VAL A 291 -20.74 1.19 6.09
C VAL A 291 -19.66 2.21 5.76
N PHE A 292 -19.74 2.87 4.60
CA PHE A 292 -18.81 3.91 4.17
C PHE A 292 -19.54 5.25 3.96
N PRO A 293 -20.01 5.89 5.03
CA PRO A 293 -20.78 7.13 4.94
C PRO A 293 -19.90 8.30 4.53
N LEU A 294 -20.47 9.17 3.69
CA LEU A 294 -19.98 10.50 3.37
C LEU A 294 -21.12 11.50 3.56
N ASP A 295 -20.79 12.73 3.94
CA ASP A 295 -21.74 13.82 3.85
C ASP A 295 -22.07 14.13 2.38
N GLN A 296 -23.24 14.73 2.16
CA GLN A 296 -23.74 15.01 0.82
C GLN A 296 -22.85 16.00 0.06
N ALA A 297 -22.24 16.97 0.75
CA ALA A 297 -21.41 18.00 0.10
C ALA A 297 -20.13 17.38 -0.47
N LEU A 298 -19.46 16.53 0.31
CA LEU A 298 -18.28 15.79 -0.09
C LEU A 298 -18.59 14.80 -1.21
N GLU A 299 -19.69 14.02 -1.12
CA GLU A 299 -20.08 13.12 -2.21
C GLU A 299 -20.31 13.88 -3.52
N GLN A 300 -21.00 15.02 -3.48
CA GLN A 300 -21.22 15.85 -4.67
C GLN A 300 -19.92 16.45 -5.22
N ALA A 301 -19.01 16.89 -4.34
CA ALA A 301 -17.71 17.41 -4.76
C ALA A 301 -16.84 16.33 -5.43
N LEU A 302 -16.84 15.10 -4.90
CA LEU A 302 -16.17 13.95 -5.51
C LEU A 302 -16.78 13.59 -6.87
N ARG A 303 -18.12 13.53 -6.96
CA ARG A 303 -18.83 13.31 -8.23
C ARG A 303 -18.45 14.38 -9.26
N LYS A 304 -18.39 15.65 -8.86
CA LYS A 304 -17.98 16.73 -9.73
C LYS A 304 -16.54 16.54 -10.22
N GLU A 305 -15.59 16.22 -9.34
CA GLU A 305 -14.19 16.04 -9.75
C GLU A 305 -14.04 14.85 -10.72
N ILE A 306 -14.82 13.78 -10.57
CA ILE A 306 -14.79 12.59 -11.46
C ILE A 306 -15.54 12.82 -12.80
N ILE A 307 -16.57 13.68 -12.81
CA ILE A 307 -17.45 13.88 -13.98
C ILE A 307 -17.04 15.08 -14.85
N THR A 308 -16.44 16.11 -14.25
CA THR A 308 -16.28 17.45 -14.89
C THR A 308 -14.95 17.63 -15.59
N LYS A 309 -14.14 16.59 -15.70
CA LYS A 309 -12.85 16.59 -16.38
C LYS A 309 -12.73 15.36 -17.27
#